data_AF-A0A3L0VZ01-F1
#
_entry.id   AF-A0A3L0VZ01-F1
#
_cell.length_a   1.000
_cell.length_b   1.000
_cell.length_c   1.000
_cell.angle_alpha   90.00
_cell.angle_beta   90.00
_cell.angle_gamma   90.00
#
_symmetry.space_group_name_H-M   'P 1'
#
loop_
_entity.id
_entity.type
_entity.pdbx_description
1 polymer ?
#
loop_
_entity_poly.entity_id
_entity_poly.type
_entity_poly.pdbx_seq_one_letter_code
_entity_poly.pdbx_strand_id
1 'polypeptide(L)'
;MTITFLERISVTHIDDALLDDALSLYAQECIDSQQEQEDFVEAYLDDEDRKAELRKAVADALGLSIMMERVDSIDEFRSALSAYDDEYPLSEVDDDIRAMKAIMLKKLAGDFIANEEGRLTPADYNAMLELAICQFDD
;
A
#
# COMPACT_ATOMS: atom_id res chain seq x y z
N MET A 1 19.97 17.39 11.27
CA MET A 1 19.81 15.99 11.75
C MET A 1 18.40 15.62 11.39
N THR A 2 18.24 15.13 10.16
CA THR A 2 16.94 14.83 9.58
C THR A 2 16.60 13.44 10.07
N ILE A 3 15.78 13.36 11.12
CA ILE A 3 15.05 12.13 11.41
C ILE A 3 14.23 11.91 10.14
N THR A 4 14.63 10.95 9.30
CA THR A 4 13.87 10.61 8.11
C THR A 4 12.50 10.18 8.62
N PHE A 5 11.45 10.83 8.13
CA PHE A 5 10.07 10.57 8.54
C PHE A 5 9.69 9.08 8.41
N LEU A 6 10.42 8.33 7.59
CA LEU A 6 10.41 6.87 7.44
C LEU A 6 10.82 6.10 8.71
N GLU A 7 11.69 6.64 9.59
CA GLU A 7 11.96 6.04 10.90
C GLU A 7 10.71 6.03 11.81
N ARG A 8 9.68 6.82 11.48
CA ARG A 8 8.47 6.99 12.29
C ARG A 8 7.29 6.14 11.83
N ILE A 9 7.31 5.64 10.59
CA ILE A 9 6.53 4.45 10.22
C ILE A 9 7.38 3.27 10.65
N SER A 10 7.48 3.06 11.96
CA SER A 10 8.10 1.86 12.45
C SER A 10 7.21 0.70 11.98
N VAL A 11 7.69 -0.05 11.00
CA VAL A 11 7.15 -1.35 10.51
C VAL A 11 6.81 -2.31 11.68
N THR A 12 7.28 -1.99 12.89
CA THR A 12 7.04 -2.71 14.14
C THR A 12 5.64 -2.55 14.76
N HIS A 13 4.75 -1.68 14.25
CA HIS A 13 3.41 -1.47 14.83
C HIS A 13 2.26 -1.46 13.81
N ILE A 14 2.37 -2.22 12.72
CA ILE A 14 1.16 -2.63 11.99
C ILE A 14 0.50 -3.71 12.82
N ASP A 15 -0.65 -3.38 13.42
CA ASP A 15 -1.41 -4.32 14.23
C ASP A 15 -2.11 -5.36 13.37
N ASP A 16 -2.44 -6.50 13.98
CA ASP A 16 -3.08 -7.61 13.27
C ASP A 16 -4.49 -7.24 12.78
N ALA A 17 -5.11 -6.18 13.32
CA ALA A 17 -6.40 -5.68 12.84
C ALA A 17 -6.27 -5.03 11.46
N LEU A 18 -5.21 -4.25 11.23
CA LEU A 18 -4.96 -3.67 9.91
C LEU A 18 -4.60 -4.75 8.87
N LEU A 19 -3.96 -5.84 9.29
CA LEU A 19 -3.69 -6.99 8.43
C LEU A 19 -4.98 -7.73 8.05
N ASP A 20 -5.87 -7.94 9.02
CA ASP A 20 -7.18 -8.56 8.80
C ASP A 20 -8.04 -7.71 7.85
N ASP A 21 -8.04 -6.38 8.02
CA ASP A 21 -8.71 -5.45 7.11
C ASP A 21 -8.14 -5.53 5.69
N ALA A 22 -6.81 -5.58 5.54
CA ALA A 22 -6.13 -5.70 4.25
C ALA A 22 -6.47 -7.01 3.52
N LEU A 23 -6.44 -8.13 4.25
CA LEU A 23 -6.80 -9.45 3.72
C LEU A 23 -8.27 -9.51 3.35
N SER A 24 -9.15 -9.00 4.20
CA SER A 24 -10.58 -8.94 3.96
C SER A 24 -10.92 -8.10 2.73
N LEU A 25 -10.23 -6.95 2.56
CA LEU A 25 -10.41 -6.10 1.40
C LEU A 25 -9.99 -6.81 0.11
N TYR A 26 -8.84 -7.49 0.12
CA TYR A 26 -8.39 -8.29 -1.02
C TYR A 26 -9.36 -9.42 -1.35
N ALA A 27 -9.77 -10.18 -0.34
CA ALA A 27 -10.69 -11.29 -0.50
C ALA A 27 -12.03 -10.82 -1.10
N GLN A 28 -12.58 -9.70 -0.65
CA GLN A 28 -13.81 -9.14 -1.20
C GLN A 28 -13.69 -8.68 -2.65
N GLU A 29 -12.51 -8.18 -3.06
CA GLU A 29 -12.26 -7.68 -4.41
C GLU A 29 -11.90 -8.80 -5.41
N CYS A 30 -11.30 -9.89 -4.95
CA CYS A 30 -10.70 -10.91 -5.81
C CYS A 30 -11.31 -12.31 -5.68
N ILE A 31 -12.09 -12.59 -4.63
CA ILE A 31 -12.68 -13.91 -4.37
C ILE A 31 -14.20 -13.76 -4.35
N ASP A 32 -14.90 -14.48 -5.24
CA ASP A 32 -16.35 -14.33 -5.41
C ASP A 32 -17.17 -14.97 -4.27
N SER A 33 -16.65 -16.04 -3.68
CA SER A 33 -17.36 -16.83 -2.67
C SER A 33 -17.03 -16.36 -1.27
N GLN A 34 -18.05 -16.00 -0.47
CA GLN A 34 -17.86 -15.61 0.93
C GLN A 34 -17.15 -16.69 1.76
N GLN A 35 -17.42 -17.98 1.51
CA GLN A 35 -16.73 -19.06 2.21
C GLN A 35 -15.24 -19.10 1.83
N GLU A 36 -14.91 -18.90 0.55
CA GLU A 36 -13.51 -18.89 0.10
C GLU A 36 -12.77 -17.64 0.60
N GLN A 37 -13.47 -16.52 0.79
CA GLN A 37 -12.92 -15.33 1.42
C GLN A 37 -12.52 -15.61 2.87
N GLU A 38 -13.42 -16.20 3.66
CA GLU A 38 -13.17 -16.55 5.06
C GLU A 38 -12.02 -17.57 5.18
N ASP A 39 -12.02 -18.61 4.34
CA ASP A 39 -10.97 -19.63 4.30
C ASP A 39 -9.61 -19.02 3.91
N PHE A 40 -9.59 -18.05 2.99
CA PHE A 40 -8.36 -17.35 2.58
C PHE A 40 -7.77 -16.52 3.72
N VAL A 41 -8.59 -15.71 4.39
CA VAL A 41 -8.15 -14.86 5.51
C VAL A 41 -7.58 -15.72 6.64
N GLU A 42 -8.28 -16.80 7.02
CA GLU A 42 -7.82 -17.72 8.07
C GLU A 42 -6.49 -18.39 7.69
N ALA A 43 -6.38 -18.91 6.46
CA ALA A 43 -5.15 -19.56 6.00
C ALA A 43 -3.96 -18.60 5.94
N TYR A 44 -4.17 -17.33 5.62
CA TYR A 44 -3.11 -16.32 5.57
C TYR A 44 -2.64 -15.89 6.96
N LEU A 45 -3.57 -15.79 7.92
CA LEU A 45 -3.26 -15.41 9.30
C LEU A 45 -2.62 -16.55 10.10
N ASP A 46 -2.78 -17.81 9.72
CA ASP A 46 -2.12 -18.93 10.41
C ASP A 46 -0.63 -19.08 10.05
N ASP A 47 -0.17 -18.40 8.99
CA ASP A 47 1.21 -18.44 8.51
C ASP A 47 1.96 -17.14 8.87
N GLU A 48 2.91 -17.24 9.81
CA GLU A 48 3.68 -16.09 10.29
C GLU A 48 4.64 -15.50 9.25
N ASP A 49 5.14 -16.31 8.30
CA ASP A 49 6.01 -15.82 7.23
C ASP A 49 5.18 -14.96 6.25
N ARG A 50 3.99 -15.46 5.87
CA ARG A 50 3.02 -14.72 5.06
C ARG A 50 2.54 -13.43 5.74
N LYS A 51 2.30 -13.46 7.05
CA LYS A 51 1.98 -12.25 7.82
C LYS A 51 3.10 -11.23 7.79
N ALA A 52 4.37 -11.65 7.82
CA ALA A 52 5.49 -10.73 7.73
C ALA A 52 5.56 -10.05 6.36
N GLU A 53 5.34 -10.80 5.28
CA GLU A 53 5.24 -10.27 3.92
C GLU A 53 4.07 -9.28 3.77
N LEU A 54 2.89 -9.63 4.31
CA LEU A 54 1.74 -8.75 4.32
C LEU A 54 1.99 -7.46 5.11
N ARG A 55 2.61 -7.54 6.30
CA ARG A 55 2.99 -6.36 7.08
C ARG A 55 3.88 -5.42 6.26
N LYS A 56 4.83 -5.96 5.50
CA LYS A 56 5.66 -5.16 4.58
C LYS A 56 4.79 -4.51 3.51
N ALA A 57 3.95 -5.27 2.81
CA ALA A 57 3.08 -4.75 1.77
C ALA A 57 2.15 -3.62 2.27
N VAL A 58 1.58 -3.78 3.47
CA VAL A 58 0.74 -2.77 4.13
C VAL A 58 1.57 -1.53 4.46
N ALA A 59 2.79 -1.70 4.98
CA ALA A 59 3.69 -0.60 5.29
C ALA A 59 4.04 0.22 4.04
N ASP A 60 4.33 -0.47 2.93
CA ASP A 60 4.67 0.14 1.65
C ASP A 60 3.47 0.92 1.10
N ALA A 61 2.27 0.34 1.10
CA ALA A 61 1.05 1.02 0.66
C ALA A 61 0.75 2.27 1.52
N LEU A 62 0.94 2.19 2.84
CA LEU A 62 0.83 3.34 3.74
C LEU A 62 1.88 4.41 3.45
N GLY A 63 3.15 4.01 3.32
CA GLY A 63 4.26 4.91 3.01
C GLY A 63 4.02 5.69 1.71
N LEU A 64 3.55 4.99 0.68
CA LEU A 64 3.22 5.57 -0.62
C LEU A 64 2.01 6.51 -0.55
N SER A 65 0.94 6.13 0.15
CA SER A 65 -0.23 7.02 0.30
C SER A 65 0.10 8.31 1.04
N ILE A 66 0.92 8.25 2.10
CA ILE A 66 1.40 9.44 2.80
C ILE A 66 2.33 10.27 1.90
N MET A 67 3.16 9.64 1.07
CA MET A 67 4.01 10.36 0.12
C MET A 67 3.15 11.15 -0.88
N MET A 68 2.09 10.56 -1.42
CA MET A 68 1.14 11.23 -2.33
C MET A 68 0.44 12.42 -1.67
N GLU A 69 0.19 12.38 -0.35
CA GLU A 69 -0.41 13.49 0.39
C GLU A 69 0.55 14.70 0.52
N ARG A 70 1.85 14.45 0.51
CA ARG A 70 2.85 15.45 0.94
C ARG A 70 3.55 16.17 -0.21
N VAL A 71 3.36 15.72 -1.43
CA VAL A 71 3.94 16.31 -2.64
C VAL A 71 2.99 17.30 -3.27
N ASP A 72 3.52 18.35 -3.87
CA ASP A 72 2.74 19.38 -4.56
C ASP A 72 2.66 19.11 -6.08
N SER A 73 3.35 18.08 -6.59
CA SER A 73 3.34 17.70 -8.02
C SER A 73 3.71 16.24 -8.27
N ILE A 74 3.34 15.75 -9.47
CA ILE A 74 3.69 14.39 -9.94
C ILE A 74 5.22 14.21 -10.07
N ASP A 75 5.97 15.24 -10.45
CA ASP A 75 7.43 15.12 -10.61
C ASP A 75 8.16 15.02 -9.25
N GLU A 76 7.66 15.71 -8.24
CA GLU A 76 8.11 15.53 -6.85
C GLU A 76 7.81 14.12 -6.36
N PHE A 77 6.60 13.62 -6.64
CA PHE A 77 6.22 12.25 -6.31
C PHE A 77 7.15 11.23 -6.97
N ARG A 78 7.42 11.36 -8.27
CA ARG A 78 8.31 10.44 -9.00
C ARG A 78 9.71 10.40 -8.39
N SER A 79 10.24 11.56 -7.99
CA SER A 79 11.56 11.66 -7.38
C SER A 79 11.59 11.01 -5.99
N ALA A 80 10.54 11.22 -5.19
CA ALA A 80 10.40 10.61 -3.88
C ALA A 80 10.17 9.10 -3.95
N LEU A 81 9.39 8.64 -4.93
CA LEU A 81 9.13 7.23 -5.21
C LEU A 81 10.43 6.49 -5.57
N SER A 82 11.23 7.05 -6.48
CA SER A 82 12.53 6.46 -6.85
C SER A 82 13.48 6.38 -5.65
N ALA A 83 13.54 7.43 -4.83
CA ALA A 83 14.38 7.41 -3.62
C ALA A 83 13.88 6.40 -2.58
N TYR A 84 12.57 6.20 -2.49
CA TYR A 84 11.96 5.20 -1.61
C TYR A 84 12.28 3.79 -2.09
N ASP A 85 12.12 3.50 -3.39
CA ASP A 85 12.37 2.17 -3.96
C ASP A 85 13.86 1.76 -3.85
N ASP A 86 14.78 2.73 -4.02
CA ASP A 86 16.22 2.52 -3.78
C ASP A 86 16.53 2.09 -2.33
N GLU A 87 15.77 2.58 -1.35
CA GLU A 87 15.95 2.28 0.08
C GLU A 87 15.14 1.05 0.53
N TYR A 88 13.95 0.88 -0.04
CA TYR A 88 12.96 -0.14 0.29
C TYR A 88 12.34 -0.70 -1.01
N PRO A 89 12.94 -1.77 -1.58
CA PRO A 89 12.47 -2.33 -2.84
C PRO A 89 10.98 -2.72 -2.79
N LEU A 90 10.22 -2.10 -3.70
CA LEU A 90 8.77 -2.22 -3.79
C LEU A 90 8.32 -3.40 -4.66
N SER A 91 9.22 -3.95 -5.49
CA SER A 91 8.98 -5.12 -6.32
C SER A 91 8.51 -6.32 -5.47
N GLU A 92 7.45 -6.99 -5.89
CA GLU A 92 6.95 -8.19 -5.20
C GLU A 92 6.89 -9.40 -6.16
N VAL A 93 7.48 -10.51 -5.74
CA VAL A 93 7.52 -11.76 -6.53
C VAL A 93 6.20 -12.52 -6.43
N ASP A 94 5.53 -12.44 -5.30
CA ASP A 94 4.25 -13.08 -5.05
C ASP A 94 3.11 -12.21 -5.61
N ASP A 95 2.31 -12.79 -6.51
CA ASP A 95 1.22 -12.08 -7.21
C ASP A 95 0.08 -11.69 -6.26
N ASP A 96 -0.20 -12.50 -5.23
CA ASP A 96 -1.24 -12.18 -4.23
C ASP A 96 -0.78 -11.00 -3.37
N ILE A 97 0.46 -11.00 -2.88
CA ILE A 97 1.04 -9.87 -2.14
C ILE A 97 1.05 -8.61 -2.98
N ARG A 98 1.43 -8.71 -4.27
CA ARG A 98 1.42 -7.58 -5.19
C ARG A 98 0.02 -7.00 -5.36
N ALA A 99 -0.97 -7.86 -5.57
CA ALA A 99 -2.36 -7.45 -5.74
C ALA A 99 -2.93 -6.82 -4.46
N MET A 100 -2.63 -7.42 -3.29
CA MET A 100 -2.98 -6.86 -1.98
C MET A 100 -2.40 -5.45 -1.80
N LYS A 101 -1.12 -5.27 -2.08
CA LYS A 101 -0.41 -3.99 -2.01
C LYS A 101 -1.08 -2.92 -2.87
N ALA A 102 -1.43 -3.26 -4.11
CA ALA A 102 -2.11 -2.37 -5.04
C ALA A 102 -3.54 -2.02 -4.59
N ILE A 103 -4.32 -2.99 -4.11
CA ILE A 103 -5.69 -2.77 -3.63
C ILE A 103 -5.68 -1.87 -2.38
N MET A 104 -4.80 -2.12 -1.42
CA MET A 104 -4.65 -1.28 -0.24
C MET A 104 -4.24 0.14 -0.61
N LEU A 105 -3.24 0.30 -1.48
CA LEU A 105 -2.80 1.63 -1.90
C LEU A 105 -3.93 2.40 -2.57
N LYS A 106 -4.72 1.76 -3.46
CA LYS A 106 -5.90 2.36 -4.09
C LYS A 106 -6.93 2.80 -3.05
N LYS A 107 -7.20 1.96 -2.05
CA LYS A 107 -8.17 2.26 -1.00
C LYS A 107 -7.71 3.44 -0.13
N LEU A 108 -6.47 3.40 0.34
CA LEU A 108 -5.86 4.46 1.14
C LEU A 108 -5.81 5.78 0.38
N ALA A 109 -5.31 5.76 -0.86
CA ALA A 109 -5.26 6.93 -1.74
C ALA A 109 -6.67 7.45 -2.11
N GLY A 110 -7.62 6.55 -2.34
CA GLY A 110 -9.01 6.90 -2.70
C GLY A 110 -9.75 7.62 -1.60
N ASP A 111 -9.52 7.26 -0.34
CA ASP A 111 -10.09 7.97 0.82
C ASP A 111 -9.55 9.43 0.92
N PHE A 112 -8.36 9.71 0.37
CA PHE A 112 -7.85 11.08 0.25
C PHE A 112 -8.48 11.86 -0.91
N ILE A 113 -8.64 11.25 -2.08
CA ILE A 113 -9.28 11.87 -3.25
C ILE A 113 -10.71 12.33 -2.90
N ALA A 114 -11.40 11.63 -2.00
CA ALA A 114 -12.75 11.99 -1.56
C ALA A 114 -12.81 13.23 -0.63
N ASN A 115 -11.69 13.67 -0.05
CA ASN A 115 -11.62 14.71 1.00
C ASN A 115 -11.11 16.09 0.51
N GLU A 116 -11.18 16.38 -0.79
CA GLU A 116 -10.45 17.49 -1.43
C GLU A 116 -10.77 18.92 -0.94
N GLU A 117 -9.84 19.50 -0.18
CA GLU A 117 -9.48 20.93 -0.15
C GLU A 117 -8.03 21.17 -0.69
N GLY A 118 -7.46 20.19 -1.42
CA GLY A 118 -6.04 20.14 -1.81
C GLY A 118 -5.66 20.88 -3.09
N ARG A 119 -4.34 20.95 -3.38
CA ARG A 119 -3.74 21.63 -4.55
C ARG A 119 -3.63 20.76 -5.80
N LEU A 120 -3.64 19.44 -5.65
CA LEU A 120 -3.59 18.46 -6.72
C LEU A 120 -5.01 18.09 -7.15
N THR A 121 -5.19 17.75 -8.43
CA THR A 121 -6.47 17.30 -8.96
C THR A 121 -6.65 15.79 -8.77
N PRO A 122 -7.88 15.26 -8.83
CA PRO A 122 -8.11 13.82 -8.82
C PRO A 122 -7.33 13.07 -9.92
N ALA A 123 -7.12 13.73 -11.07
CA ALA A 123 -6.34 13.16 -12.16
C ALA A 123 -4.85 13.03 -11.80
N ASP A 124 -4.29 13.99 -11.05
CA ASP A 124 -2.91 13.94 -10.59
C ASP A 124 -2.72 12.81 -9.57
N TYR A 125 -3.68 12.65 -8.64
CA TYR A 125 -3.67 11.52 -7.69
C TYR A 125 -3.74 10.17 -8.40
N ASN A 126 -4.60 10.03 -9.40
CA ASN A 126 -4.67 8.79 -10.19
C ASN A 126 -3.35 8.52 -10.94
N ALA A 127 -2.71 9.54 -11.49
CA ALA A 127 -1.42 9.38 -12.15
C ALA A 127 -0.30 8.97 -11.17
N MET A 128 -0.28 9.52 -9.95
CA MET A 128 0.65 9.09 -8.90
C MET A 128 0.39 7.66 -8.46
N LEU A 129 -0.89 7.29 -8.33
CA LEU A 129 -1.31 5.93 -8.00
C LEU A 129 -0.87 4.91 -9.05
N GLU A 130 -1.04 5.20 -10.33
CA GLU A 130 -0.56 4.36 -11.43
C GLU A 130 0.97 4.22 -11.40
N LEU A 131 1.71 5.32 -11.21
CA LEU A 131 3.17 5.29 -11.10
C LEU A 131 3.64 4.38 -9.95
N ALA A 132 3.00 4.47 -8.80
CA ALA A 132 3.33 3.68 -7.63
C ALA A 132 3.02 2.19 -7.85
N ILE A 133 1.87 1.86 -8.43
CA ILE A 133 1.49 0.47 -8.73
C ILE A 133 2.46 -0.16 -9.73
N CYS A 134 2.92 0.59 -10.73
CA CYS A 134 3.93 0.08 -11.68
C CYS A 134 5.24 -0.34 -11.00
N GLN A 135 5.64 0.28 -9.88
CA GLN A 135 6.84 -0.11 -9.14
C GLN A 135 6.71 -1.48 -8.45
N PHE A 136 5.50 -2.02 -8.35
CA PHE A 136 5.33 -3.35 -7.76
C PHE A 136 5.68 -4.48 -8.74
N ASP A 137 5.73 -4.17 -10.04
CA ASP A 137 5.98 -5.11 -11.14
C ASP A 137 7.42 -5.04 -11.72
N ASP A 138 8.24 -4.05 -11.31
CA ASP A 138 9.63 -3.84 -11.78
C ASP A 138 10.61 -4.87 -11.18
#